data_AF-A0A843I7L2-F1
#
_entry.id   AF-A0A843I7L2-F1
#
_cell.length_a   1.000
_cell.length_b   1.000
_cell.length_c   1.000
_cell.angle_alpha   90.00
_cell.angle_beta   90.00
_cell.angle_gamma   90.00
#
_symmetry.space_group_name_H-M   'P 1'
#
loop_
_entity.id
_entity.type
_entity.pdbx_description
1 polymer ?
#
loop_
_entity_poly.entity_id
_entity_poly.type
_entity_poly.pdbx_seq_one_letter_code
_entity_poly.pdbx_strand_id
1 'polypeptide(L)'
;MDGWNITTTTGTVTLHTKDAEKIHYSPSIQIQLLKLISNPILTSLLLMLGIFALLVGISTPGYGAEVFGIIAILLSLIGSGFTIPTLSIMFIIIGCVLLAVEIFALPGFGAVGIGGIICLIIGSIFLIPNYPTRKWLISGEYMADALTIMLIVIGLFAVFFAFLLYKILQIRKKKPSLGKFIGEHAVTIEQIRPDKPGFVRFKGEYWQAKADMVIETNTKVVIVEKDETTLIVKPLER
;
A
#
# COMPACT_ATOMS: atom_id res chain seq x y z
N MET A 1 -34.81 39.77 -2.51
CA MET A 1 -35.34 38.92 -3.60
C MET A 1 -36.78 38.53 -3.33
N ASP A 2 -37.20 38.38 -2.07
CA ASP A 2 -38.61 38.26 -1.68
C ASP A 2 -39.48 39.37 -2.32
N GLY A 3 -40.60 38.99 -2.92
CA GLY A 3 -41.54 39.87 -3.60
C GLY A 3 -41.19 40.22 -5.04
N TRP A 4 -40.09 39.71 -5.61
CA TRP A 4 -39.75 39.95 -7.01
C TRP A 4 -40.60 39.10 -7.95
N ASN A 5 -41.12 39.73 -9.00
CA ASN A 5 -41.81 39.05 -10.08
C ASN A 5 -40.79 38.63 -11.15
N ILE A 6 -40.70 37.32 -11.42
CA ILE A 6 -39.86 36.77 -12.48
C ILE A 6 -40.74 36.14 -13.56
N THR A 7 -40.42 36.42 -14.83
CA THR A 7 -41.10 35.82 -15.96
C THR A 7 -40.50 34.45 -16.23
N THR A 8 -41.31 33.40 -16.08
CA THR A 8 -40.92 32.01 -16.38
C THR A 8 -41.66 31.52 -17.63
N THR A 9 -41.25 30.36 -18.15
CA THR A 9 -41.91 29.71 -19.28
C THR A 9 -43.39 29.39 -19.03
N THR A 10 -43.82 29.33 -17.77
CA THR A 10 -45.21 29.08 -17.35
C THR A 10 -45.95 30.35 -16.90
N GLY A 11 -45.31 31.52 -16.96
CA GLY A 11 -45.91 32.81 -16.58
C GLY A 11 -45.10 33.56 -15.51
N THR A 12 -45.64 34.70 -15.07
CA THR A 12 -44.99 35.54 -14.04
C THR A 12 -45.22 34.94 -12.66
N VAL A 13 -44.15 34.60 -11.95
CA VAL A 13 -44.17 34.03 -10.60
C VAL A 13 -43.52 35.01 -9.62
N THR A 14 -44.17 35.25 -8.49
CA THR A 14 -43.61 36.07 -7.40
C THR A 14 -42.75 35.20 -6.49
N LEU A 15 -41.51 35.62 -6.24
CA LEU A 15 -40.57 34.91 -5.37
C LEU A 15 -40.93 35.13 -3.89
N HIS A 16 -41.19 34.06 -3.16
CA HIS A 16 -41.37 34.08 -1.70
C HIS A 16 -40.12 33.50 -1.03
N THR A 17 -39.18 34.36 -0.63
CA THR A 17 -37.88 33.97 -0.06
C THR A 17 -37.69 34.40 1.39
N LYS A 18 -38.70 34.99 2.04
CA LYS A 18 -38.61 35.53 3.41
C LYS A 18 -38.24 34.48 4.47
N ASP A 19 -38.82 33.28 4.37
CA ASP A 19 -38.58 32.15 5.28
C ASP A 19 -37.79 31.01 4.61
N ALA A 20 -37.08 31.30 3.52
CA ALA A 20 -36.31 30.30 2.81
C ALA A 20 -35.10 29.85 3.65
N GLU A 21 -34.96 28.53 3.83
CA GLU A 21 -33.81 27.92 4.51
C GLU A 21 -32.52 28.24 3.74
N LYS A 22 -31.58 28.91 4.42
CA LYS A 22 -30.26 29.22 3.84
C LYS A 22 -29.32 28.05 4.05
N ILE A 23 -29.10 27.28 2.99
CA ILE A 23 -28.12 26.20 2.98
C ILE A 23 -26.75 26.80 2.59
N HIS A 24 -25.85 26.91 3.56
CA HIS A 24 -24.47 27.32 3.30
C HIS A 24 -23.65 26.13 2.79
N TYR A 25 -23.08 26.26 1.59
CA TYR A 25 -22.26 25.23 0.99
C TYR A 25 -20.77 25.52 1.22
N SER A 26 -20.06 24.57 1.84
CA SER A 26 -18.60 24.59 1.92
C SER A 26 -18.01 23.66 0.85
N PRO A 27 -16.95 24.07 0.13
CA PRO A 27 -16.32 23.21 -0.86
C PRO A 27 -15.69 21.99 -0.18
N SER A 28 -16.01 20.79 -0.66
CA SER A 28 -15.43 19.54 -0.17
C SER A 28 -13.91 19.50 -0.43
N ILE A 29 -13.19 18.64 0.30
CA ILE A 29 -11.74 18.45 0.14
C ILE A 29 -11.38 18.12 -1.32
N GLN A 30 -12.19 17.30 -2.01
CA GLN A 30 -11.98 16.98 -3.43
C GLN A 30 -12.06 18.23 -4.31
N ILE A 31 -13.03 19.12 -4.09
CA ILE A 31 -13.18 20.37 -4.85
C ILE A 31 -12.01 21.31 -4.57
N GLN A 32 -11.55 21.39 -3.32
CA GLN A 32 -10.40 22.21 -2.95
C GLN A 32 -9.10 21.69 -3.61
N LEU A 33 -8.88 20.37 -3.59
CA LEU A 33 -7.75 19.74 -4.26
C LEU A 33 -7.82 19.93 -5.77
N LEU A 34 -8.99 19.72 -6.38
CA LEU A 34 -9.20 19.93 -7.81
C LEU A 34 -8.88 21.38 -8.20
N LYS A 35 -9.37 22.35 -7.42
CA LYS A 35 -9.07 23.77 -7.64
C LYS A 35 -7.57 24.07 -7.60
N LEU A 36 -6.82 23.42 -6.71
CA LEU A 36 -5.38 23.57 -6.62
C LEU A 36 -4.67 22.98 -7.85
N ILE A 37 -4.98 21.73 -8.21
CA ILE A 37 -4.30 21.02 -9.31
C ILE A 37 -4.72 21.52 -10.69
N SER A 38 -5.89 22.15 -10.83
CA SER A 38 -6.37 22.80 -12.06
C SER A 38 -5.76 24.19 -12.31
N ASN A 39 -4.84 24.66 -11.46
CA ASN A 39 -4.05 25.84 -11.79
C ASN A 39 -3.06 25.49 -12.90
N PRO A 40 -3.11 26.13 -14.09
CA PRO A 40 -2.32 25.74 -15.25
C PRO A 40 -0.80 25.77 -15.01
N ILE A 41 -0.31 26.65 -14.14
CA ILE A 41 1.11 26.71 -13.76
C ILE A 41 1.47 25.46 -12.95
N LEU A 42 0.67 25.14 -11.92
CA LEU A 42 0.90 23.94 -11.11
C LEU A 42 0.76 22.66 -11.94
N THR A 43 -0.28 22.57 -12.79
CA THR A 43 -0.49 21.44 -13.69
C THR A 43 0.72 21.20 -14.60
N SER A 44 1.27 22.27 -15.18
CA SER A 44 2.44 22.20 -16.06
C SER A 44 3.70 21.79 -15.30
N LEU A 45 3.90 22.32 -14.09
CA LEU A 45 5.02 21.93 -13.23
C LEU A 45 4.92 20.47 -12.78
N LEU A 46 3.74 20.00 -12.39
CA LEU A 46 3.48 18.60 -12.05
C LEU A 46 3.77 17.67 -13.23
N LEU A 47 3.37 18.04 -14.44
CA LEU A 47 3.67 17.24 -15.64
C LEU A 47 5.17 17.15 -15.87
N MET A 48 5.85 18.31 -15.86
CA MET A 48 7.28 18.39 -16.12
C MET A 48 8.08 17.61 -15.07
N LEU A 49 7.85 17.88 -13.79
CA LEU A 49 8.49 17.15 -12.69
C LEU A 49 8.16 15.67 -12.73
N GLY A 50 6.92 15.33 -13.09
CA GLY A 50 6.47 13.95 -13.21
C GLY A 50 7.25 13.18 -14.28
N ILE A 51 7.41 13.78 -15.46
CA ILE A 51 8.22 13.19 -16.56
C ILE A 51 9.68 13.05 -16.14
N PHE A 52 10.29 14.09 -15.56
CA PHE A 52 11.69 14.02 -15.11
C PHE A 52 11.90 12.96 -14.03
N ALA A 53 11.02 12.90 -13.03
CA ALA A 53 11.11 11.91 -11.97
C ALA A 53 10.93 10.49 -12.51
N LEU A 54 10.04 10.30 -13.51
CA LEU A 54 9.86 9.02 -14.17
C LEU A 54 11.11 8.60 -14.97
N LEU A 55 11.74 9.52 -15.71
CA LEU A 55 12.99 9.26 -16.42
C LEU A 55 14.13 8.87 -15.46
N VAL A 56 14.28 9.60 -14.36
CA VAL A 56 15.27 9.30 -13.31
C VAL A 56 14.95 7.96 -12.64
N GLY A 57 13.68 7.69 -12.34
CA GLY A 57 13.26 6.45 -11.69
C GLY A 57 13.45 5.21 -12.56
N ILE A 58 13.25 5.31 -13.88
CA ILE A 58 13.59 4.21 -14.81
C ILE A 58 15.11 3.99 -14.86
N SER A 59 15.90 5.07 -14.78
CA SER A 59 17.36 5.00 -14.81
C SER A 59 17.94 4.43 -13.51
N THR A 60 17.30 4.72 -12.38
CA THR A 60 17.72 4.28 -11.05
C THR A 60 16.53 3.73 -10.25
N PRO A 61 16.07 2.51 -10.56
CA PRO A 61 14.87 1.94 -9.95
C PRO A 61 15.00 1.76 -8.43
N GLY A 62 13.89 1.89 -7.71
CA GLY A 62 13.78 1.52 -6.29
C GLY A 62 13.92 2.66 -5.29
N TYR A 63 14.25 3.88 -5.74
CA TYR A 63 14.32 5.07 -4.87
C TYR A 63 12.99 5.83 -4.79
N GLY A 64 11.99 5.45 -5.59
CA GLY A 64 10.64 6.02 -5.54
C GLY A 64 10.41 7.25 -6.44
N ALA A 65 11.42 7.64 -7.23
CA ALA A 65 11.27 8.72 -8.21
C ALA A 65 10.25 8.34 -9.30
N GLU A 66 10.24 7.07 -9.72
CA GLU A 66 9.28 6.50 -10.66
C GLU A 66 7.85 6.58 -10.13
N VAL A 67 7.66 6.32 -8.83
CA VAL A 67 6.36 6.37 -8.16
C VAL A 67 5.84 7.81 -8.11
N PHE A 68 6.68 8.74 -7.65
CA PHE A 68 6.34 10.16 -7.64
C PHE A 68 6.01 10.65 -9.05
N GLY A 69 6.80 10.22 -10.05
CA GLY A 69 6.60 10.55 -11.45
C GLY A 69 5.22 10.17 -11.95
N ILE A 70 4.81 8.91 -11.72
CA ILE A 70 3.50 8.41 -12.11
C ILE A 70 2.37 9.21 -11.45
N ILE A 71 2.45 9.44 -10.13
CA ILE A 71 1.43 10.20 -9.39
C ILE A 71 1.32 11.63 -9.92
N ALA A 72 2.46 12.31 -10.11
CA ALA A 72 2.52 13.69 -10.58
C ALA A 72 1.93 13.84 -12.00
N ILE A 73 2.24 12.90 -12.91
CA ILE A 73 1.68 12.88 -14.26
C ILE A 73 0.16 12.71 -14.21
N LEU A 74 -0.35 11.73 -13.45
CA LEU A 74 -1.79 11.49 -13.38
C LEU A 74 -2.55 12.67 -12.75
N LEU A 75 -2.01 13.28 -11.69
CA LEU A 75 -2.58 14.49 -11.09
C LEU A 75 -2.59 15.66 -12.09
N SER A 76 -1.53 15.80 -12.90
CA SER A 76 -1.48 16.82 -13.95
C SER A 76 -2.53 16.59 -15.03
N LEU A 77 -2.76 15.34 -15.45
CA LEU A 77 -3.81 15.02 -16.41
C LEU A 77 -5.20 15.37 -15.86
N ILE A 78 -5.46 15.09 -14.57
CA ILE A 78 -6.70 15.54 -13.90
C ILE A 78 -6.81 17.07 -13.96
N GLY A 79 -5.72 17.78 -13.61
CA GLY A 79 -5.67 19.24 -13.63
C GLY A 79 -5.91 19.85 -15.02
N SER A 80 -5.49 19.15 -16.07
CA SER A 80 -5.63 19.56 -17.48
C SER A 80 -7.03 19.33 -18.05
N GLY A 81 -7.95 18.76 -17.27
CA GLY A 81 -9.36 18.58 -17.66
C GLY A 81 -9.70 17.23 -18.28
N PHE A 82 -8.82 16.21 -18.15
CA PHE A 82 -9.18 14.84 -18.52
C PHE A 82 -10.30 14.30 -17.62
N THR A 83 -11.02 13.28 -18.12
CA THR A 83 -12.14 12.67 -17.41
C THR A 83 -11.69 12.07 -16.07
N ILE A 84 -12.18 12.63 -14.96
CA ILE A 84 -11.83 12.23 -13.60
C ILE A 84 -12.08 10.73 -13.33
N PRO A 85 -13.23 10.12 -13.73
CA PRO A 85 -13.47 8.70 -13.47
C PRO A 85 -12.39 7.80 -14.08
N THR A 86 -12.02 8.05 -15.34
CA THR A 86 -10.99 7.28 -16.05
C THR A 86 -9.65 7.35 -15.35
N LEU A 87 -9.20 8.56 -15.00
CA LEU A 87 -7.90 8.74 -14.31
C LEU A 87 -7.92 8.19 -12.89
N SER A 88 -9.06 8.24 -12.21
CA SER A 88 -9.22 7.64 -10.89
C SER A 88 -9.10 6.11 -10.93
N ILE A 89 -9.69 5.48 -11.96
CA ILE A 89 -9.51 4.05 -12.23
C ILE A 89 -8.05 3.74 -12.56
N MET A 90 -7.38 4.57 -13.36
CA MET A 90 -5.94 4.39 -13.64
C MET A 90 -5.09 4.46 -12.38
N PHE A 91 -5.36 5.42 -11.48
CA PHE A 91 -4.71 5.51 -10.17
C PHE A 91 -4.88 4.21 -9.38
N ILE A 92 -6.09 3.64 -9.37
CA ILE A 92 -6.37 2.40 -8.66
C ILE A 92 -5.61 1.22 -9.27
N ILE A 93 -5.67 1.05 -10.59
CA ILE A 93 -4.98 -0.04 -11.30
C ILE A 93 -3.48 0.04 -11.04
N ILE A 94 -2.88 1.22 -11.19
CA ILE A 94 -1.47 1.47 -10.93
C ILE A 94 -1.15 1.19 -9.45
N GLY A 95 -1.99 1.63 -8.53
CA GLY A 95 -1.82 1.36 -7.10
C GLY A 95 -1.78 -0.14 -6.78
N CYS A 96 -2.70 -0.91 -7.37
CA CYS A 96 -2.69 -2.37 -7.26
C CYS A 96 -1.43 -3.01 -7.87
N VAL A 97 -0.98 -2.54 -9.04
CA VAL A 97 0.23 -3.04 -9.69
C VAL A 97 1.47 -2.74 -8.85
N LEU A 98 1.62 -1.52 -8.32
CA LEU A 98 2.74 -1.15 -7.45
C LEU A 98 2.77 -2.01 -6.18
N LEU A 99 1.62 -2.24 -5.54
CA LEU A 99 1.53 -3.12 -4.38
C LEU A 99 1.86 -4.58 -4.72
N ALA A 100 1.44 -5.07 -5.89
CA ALA A 100 1.84 -6.39 -6.35
C ALA A 100 3.35 -6.47 -6.57
N VAL A 101 3.97 -5.48 -7.23
CA VAL A 101 5.42 -5.41 -7.42
C VAL A 101 6.15 -5.39 -6.08
N GLU A 102 5.70 -4.60 -5.11
CA GLU A 102 6.28 -4.58 -3.76
C GLU A 102 6.23 -5.96 -3.10
N ILE A 103 5.08 -6.64 -3.17
CA ILE A 103 4.87 -7.92 -2.47
C ILE A 103 5.57 -9.11 -3.16
N PHE A 104 5.70 -9.07 -4.49
CA PHE A 104 6.18 -10.21 -5.28
C PHE A 104 7.61 -10.06 -5.79
N ALA A 105 8.08 -8.84 -6.03
CA ALA A 105 9.38 -8.58 -6.66
C ALA A 105 10.40 -7.94 -5.72
N LEU A 106 9.96 -7.23 -4.67
CA LEU A 106 10.86 -6.47 -3.79
C LEU A 106 10.99 -7.13 -2.40
N PRO A 107 12.22 -7.25 -1.85
CA PRO A 107 12.41 -7.66 -0.47
C PRO A 107 12.20 -6.47 0.48
N GLY A 108 11.06 -6.42 1.17
CA GLY A 108 10.76 -5.41 2.18
C GLY A 108 9.43 -4.68 1.93
N PHE A 109 9.28 -3.50 2.55
CA PHE A 109 8.20 -2.55 2.24
C PHE A 109 8.81 -1.17 2.03
N GLY A 110 8.97 -0.76 0.78
CA GLY A 110 9.64 0.45 0.35
C GLY A 110 8.73 1.51 -0.27
N ALA A 111 9.34 2.41 -1.04
CA ALA A 111 8.65 3.53 -1.68
C ALA A 111 7.57 3.09 -2.69
N VAL A 112 7.73 1.92 -3.33
CA VAL A 112 6.78 1.36 -4.30
C VAL A 112 5.47 0.95 -3.60
N GLY A 113 5.55 0.26 -2.46
CA GLY A 113 4.40 -0.11 -1.63
C GLY A 113 3.65 1.10 -1.07
N ILE A 114 4.37 2.06 -0.49
CA ILE A 114 3.77 3.32 0.01
C ILE A 114 3.10 4.08 -1.12
N GLY A 115 3.78 4.18 -2.27
CA GLY A 115 3.26 4.75 -3.50
C GLY A 115 1.95 4.12 -3.95
N GLY A 116 1.89 2.79 -3.95
CA GLY A 116 0.70 2.04 -4.32
C GLY A 116 -0.50 2.36 -3.41
N ILE A 117 -0.27 2.50 -2.11
CA ILE A 117 -1.31 2.92 -1.14
C ILE A 117 -1.77 4.35 -1.46
N ILE A 118 -0.84 5.29 -1.69
CA ILE A 118 -1.18 6.68 -2.02
C ILE A 118 -2.02 6.74 -3.31
N CYS A 119 -1.64 5.98 -4.34
CA CYS A 119 -2.40 5.86 -5.58
C CYS A 119 -3.83 5.36 -5.34
N LEU A 120 -4.01 4.34 -4.49
CA LEU A 120 -5.34 3.84 -4.13
C LEU A 120 -6.16 4.89 -3.39
N ILE A 121 -5.56 5.65 -2.46
CA ILE A 121 -6.25 6.70 -1.71
C ILE A 121 -6.68 7.83 -2.65
N ILE A 122 -5.76 8.34 -3.48
CA ILE A 122 -6.05 9.42 -4.44
C ILE A 122 -7.12 8.95 -5.44
N GLY A 123 -6.94 7.77 -6.02
CA GLY A 123 -7.92 7.17 -6.93
C GLY A 123 -9.30 7.04 -6.28
N SER A 124 -9.38 6.56 -5.04
CA SER A 124 -10.65 6.46 -4.32
C SER A 124 -11.27 7.84 -4.03
N ILE A 125 -10.50 8.85 -3.64
CA ILE A 125 -11.01 10.20 -3.36
C ILE A 125 -11.61 10.84 -4.62
N PHE A 126 -10.93 10.69 -5.76
CA PHE A 126 -11.41 11.26 -7.03
C PHE A 126 -12.52 10.43 -7.68
N LEU A 127 -12.54 9.11 -7.45
CA LEU A 127 -13.56 8.22 -7.99
C LEU A 127 -14.91 8.42 -7.29
N ILE A 128 -14.92 8.71 -5.98
CA ILE A 128 -16.15 9.00 -5.25
C ILE A 128 -16.74 10.30 -5.80
N PRO A 129 -17.93 10.27 -6.39
CA PRO A 129 -18.53 11.49 -6.88
C PRO A 129 -19.03 12.33 -5.71
N ASN A 130 -18.44 13.52 -5.53
CA ASN A 130 -19.01 14.53 -4.64
C ASN A 130 -20.25 15.15 -5.31
N TYR A 131 -21.41 14.57 -5.01
CA TYR A 131 -22.69 15.20 -5.30
C TYR A 131 -23.15 15.94 -4.05
N PRO A 132 -22.94 17.26 -3.97
CA PRO A 132 -23.65 18.04 -2.98
C PRO A 132 -25.12 18.03 -3.31
N THR A 133 -25.84 17.11 -2.67
CA THR A 133 -27.27 17.14 -2.44
C THR A 133 -28.07 17.76 -3.60
N ARG A 134 -28.02 17.12 -4.78
CA ARG A 134 -29.06 17.32 -5.79
C ARG A 134 -30.35 16.61 -5.37
N LYS A 135 -30.91 16.90 -4.19
CA LYS A 135 -32.23 16.37 -3.79
C LYS A 135 -33.33 16.68 -4.83
N TRP A 136 -33.11 17.68 -5.69
CA TRP A 136 -34.04 18.15 -6.71
C TRP A 136 -33.66 17.80 -8.17
N LEU A 137 -32.55 17.12 -8.44
CA LEU A 137 -32.03 16.87 -9.80
C LEU A 137 -31.38 15.50 -10.02
N ILE A 138 -31.60 14.53 -9.14
CA ILE A 138 -31.08 13.17 -9.32
C ILE A 138 -32.13 12.36 -10.07
N SER A 139 -31.92 12.12 -11.38
CA SER A 139 -32.60 11.02 -12.06
C SER A 139 -32.11 9.69 -11.48
N GLY A 140 -32.96 8.65 -11.46
CA GLY A 140 -32.63 7.35 -10.87
C GLY A 140 -31.38 6.69 -11.45
N GLU A 141 -31.03 7.02 -12.69
CA GLU A 141 -29.82 6.56 -13.39
C GLU A 141 -28.54 7.04 -12.70
N TYR A 142 -28.48 8.30 -12.22
CA TYR A 142 -27.30 8.81 -11.51
C TYR A 142 -27.08 8.16 -10.14
N MET A 143 -28.13 7.68 -9.47
CA MET A 143 -27.97 6.91 -8.23
C MET A 143 -27.40 5.51 -8.50
N ALA A 144 -27.80 4.89 -9.60
CA ALA A 144 -27.29 3.59 -10.01
C ALA A 144 -25.79 3.68 -10.33
N ASP A 145 -25.35 4.72 -11.03
CA ASP A 145 -23.92 4.97 -11.32
C ASP A 145 -23.11 5.19 -10.04
N ALA A 146 -23.62 6.02 -9.11
CA ALA A 146 -22.95 6.27 -7.83
C ALA A 146 -22.84 4.99 -6.98
N LEU A 147 -23.91 4.19 -6.92
CA LEU A 147 -23.92 2.90 -6.23
C LEU A 147 -22.94 1.92 -6.87
N THR A 148 -22.90 1.86 -8.20
CA THR A 148 -21.98 0.98 -8.95
C THR A 148 -20.53 1.34 -8.67
N ILE A 149 -20.20 2.64 -8.71
CA ILE A 149 -18.87 3.13 -8.35
C ILE A 149 -18.52 2.78 -6.90
N MET A 150 -19.44 2.98 -5.96
CA MET A 150 -19.24 2.64 -4.55
C MET A 150 -18.99 1.13 -4.36
N LEU A 151 -19.76 0.28 -5.03
CA LEU A 151 -19.60 -1.18 -4.99
C LEU A 151 -18.27 -1.62 -5.60
N ILE A 152 -17.82 -0.99 -6.69
CA ILE A 152 -16.50 -1.24 -7.30
C ILE A 152 -15.38 -0.91 -6.31
N VAL A 153 -15.45 0.25 -5.65
CA VAL A 153 -14.48 0.68 -4.64
C VAL A 153 -14.44 -0.31 -3.47
N ILE A 154 -15.61 -0.66 -2.92
CA ILE A 154 -15.71 -1.65 -1.83
C ILE A 154 -15.14 -3.00 -2.27
N GLY A 155 -15.45 -3.45 -3.49
CA GLY A 155 -14.94 -4.70 -4.05
C GLY A 155 -13.42 -4.72 -4.16
N LEU A 156 -12.82 -3.64 -4.67
CA LEU A 156 -11.37 -3.47 -4.76
C LEU A 156 -10.68 -3.52 -3.38
N PHE A 157 -11.23 -2.79 -2.40
CA PHE A 157 -10.72 -2.84 -1.03
C PHE A 157 -10.88 -4.23 -0.40
N ALA A 158 -12.01 -4.90 -0.61
CA ALA A 158 -12.25 -6.25 -0.10
C ALA A 158 -11.26 -7.26 -0.70
N VAL A 159 -11.00 -7.20 -2.00
CA VAL A 159 -9.99 -8.04 -2.67
C VAL A 159 -8.59 -7.76 -2.13
N PHE A 160 -8.22 -6.49 -1.98
CA PHE A 160 -6.93 -6.10 -1.42
C PHE A 160 -6.74 -6.65 0.01
N PHE A 161 -7.72 -6.48 0.90
CA PHE A 161 -7.65 -6.97 2.27
C PHE A 161 -7.68 -8.50 2.35
N ALA A 162 -8.50 -9.17 1.55
CA ALA A 162 -8.54 -10.63 1.47
C ALA A 162 -7.17 -11.19 1.01
N PHE A 163 -6.53 -10.53 0.05
CA PHE A 163 -5.20 -10.88 -0.41
C PHE A 163 -4.13 -10.66 0.68
N LEU A 164 -4.19 -9.54 1.40
CA LEU A 164 -3.30 -9.25 2.53
C LEU A 164 -3.41 -10.34 3.62
N LEU A 165 -4.64 -10.69 3.99
CA LEU A 165 -4.93 -11.77 4.94
C LEU A 165 -4.38 -13.12 4.44
N TYR A 166 -4.61 -13.46 3.18
CA TYR A 166 -4.09 -14.68 2.57
C TYR A 166 -2.56 -14.75 2.68
N LYS A 167 -1.85 -13.66 2.42
CA LYS A 167 -0.39 -13.58 2.53
C LYS A 167 0.10 -13.66 3.96
N ILE A 168 -0.56 -13.00 4.92
CA ILE A 168 -0.24 -13.11 6.35
C ILE A 168 -0.38 -14.57 6.80
N LEU A 169 -1.45 -15.24 6.40
CA LEU A 169 -1.65 -16.67 6.70
C LEU A 169 -0.58 -17.55 6.04
N GLN A 170 -0.13 -17.23 4.82
CA GLN A 170 0.95 -17.96 4.14
C GLN A 170 2.30 -17.80 4.86
N ILE A 171 2.60 -16.61 5.39
CA ILE A 171 3.81 -16.36 6.18
C ILE A 171 3.75 -17.11 7.51
N ARG A 172 2.61 -17.06 8.23
CA ARG A 172 2.43 -17.82 9.48
C ARG A 172 2.50 -19.33 9.29
N LYS A 173 2.18 -19.84 8.10
CA LYS A 173 2.28 -21.27 7.75
C LYS A 173 3.69 -21.72 7.37
N LYS A 174 4.63 -20.80 7.08
CA LYS A 174 6.05 -21.19 6.92
C LYS A 174 6.60 -21.52 8.30
N LYS A 175 6.67 -22.82 8.62
CA LYS A 175 7.41 -23.31 9.79
C LYS A 175 8.81 -22.68 9.75
N PRO A 176 9.35 -22.17 10.88
CA PRO A 176 10.74 -21.75 10.94
C PRO A 176 11.61 -22.92 10.45
N SER A 177 12.70 -22.64 9.74
CA SER A 177 13.64 -23.63 9.19
C SER A 177 14.45 -24.38 10.27
N LEU A 178 13.84 -24.63 11.43
CA LEU A 178 14.36 -25.44 12.54
C LEU A 178 14.76 -26.86 12.08
N GLY A 179 14.08 -27.41 11.07
CA GLY A 179 14.31 -28.78 10.61
C GLY A 179 15.55 -29.01 9.73
N LYS A 180 16.36 -27.99 9.41
CA LYS A 180 17.57 -28.16 8.56
C LYS A 180 18.85 -28.46 9.34
N PHE A 181 18.82 -28.33 10.67
CA PHE A 181 19.98 -28.51 11.55
C PHE A 181 19.93 -29.87 12.28
N ILE A 182 18.74 -30.33 12.64
CA ILE A 182 18.54 -31.51 13.49
C ILE A 182 19.00 -32.78 12.76
N GLY A 183 19.89 -33.54 13.41
CA GLY A 183 20.47 -34.79 12.89
C GLY A 183 21.75 -34.62 12.07
N GLU A 184 22.18 -33.39 11.79
CA GLU A 184 23.42 -33.11 11.07
C GLU A 184 24.64 -33.03 12.00
N HIS A 185 25.83 -33.23 11.42
CA HIS A 185 27.09 -33.24 12.15
C HIS A 185 27.79 -31.88 12.14
N ALA A 186 28.33 -31.48 13.28
CA ALA A 186 29.18 -30.32 13.45
C ALA A 186 30.48 -30.68 14.19
N VAL A 187 31.45 -29.78 14.21
CA VAL A 187 32.72 -29.96 14.92
C VAL A 187 32.90 -28.83 15.92
N THR A 188 33.21 -29.14 17.18
CA THR A 188 33.50 -28.11 18.20
C THR A 188 34.77 -27.34 17.85
N ILE A 189 34.70 -26.01 17.91
CA ILE A 189 35.85 -25.08 17.79
C ILE A 189 36.38 -24.73 19.17
N GLU A 190 35.48 -24.65 20.15
CA GLU A 190 35.79 -24.35 21.54
C GLU A 190 35.23 -25.45 22.44
N GLN A 191 35.82 -25.61 23.62
CA GLN A 191 35.30 -26.49 24.65
C GLN A 191 33.93 -25.98 25.11
N ILE A 192 32.91 -26.84 25.04
CA ILE A 192 31.55 -26.53 25.47
C ILE A 192 31.37 -27.15 26.85
N ARG A 193 30.81 -26.39 27.80
CA ARG A 193 30.48 -26.87 29.14
C ARG A 193 29.03 -26.51 29.47
N PRO A 194 28.38 -27.21 30.42
CA PRO A 194 27.00 -26.88 30.83
C PRO A 194 26.87 -25.45 31.35
N ASP A 195 27.93 -24.93 31.97
CA ASP A 195 28.04 -23.57 32.52
C ASP A 195 28.55 -22.52 31.51
N LYS A 196 29.07 -22.94 30.35
CA LYS A 196 29.69 -22.04 29.37
C LYS A 196 29.41 -22.48 27.93
N PRO A 197 28.61 -21.72 27.15
CA PRO A 197 28.43 -21.99 25.73
C PRO A 197 29.76 -21.80 24.98
N GLY A 198 29.95 -22.60 23.92
CA GLY A 198 31.09 -22.49 23.02
C GLY A 198 30.63 -22.38 21.57
N PHE A 199 31.56 -22.54 20.62
CA PHE A 199 31.25 -22.50 19.20
C PHE A 199 31.49 -23.85 18.51
N VAL A 200 30.62 -24.17 17.55
CA VAL A 200 30.77 -25.31 16.62
C VAL A 200 30.83 -24.80 15.19
N ARG A 201 31.53 -25.53 14.33
CA ARG A 201 31.54 -25.31 12.89
C ARG A 201 30.57 -26.26 12.20
N PHE A 202 29.56 -25.70 11.54
CA PHE A 202 28.57 -26.43 10.74
C PHE A 202 28.52 -25.84 9.34
N LYS A 203 28.75 -26.67 8.31
CA LYS A 203 28.77 -26.27 6.88
C LYS A 203 29.61 -25.01 6.56
N GLY A 204 30.69 -24.81 7.32
CA GLY A 204 31.62 -23.67 7.14
C GLY A 204 31.29 -22.43 7.96
N GLU A 205 30.18 -22.41 8.69
CA GLU A 205 29.77 -21.30 9.56
C GLU A 205 30.05 -21.61 11.03
N TYR A 206 30.36 -20.56 11.81
CA TYR A 206 30.49 -20.64 13.27
C TYR A 206 29.13 -20.42 13.92
N TRP A 207 28.69 -21.40 14.68
CA TRP A 207 27.42 -21.38 15.41
C TRP A 207 27.69 -21.51 16.90
N GLN A 208 27.00 -20.71 17.70
CA GLN A 208 27.04 -20.86 19.15
C GLN A 208 26.34 -22.17 19.53
N ALA A 209 26.90 -22.92 20.48
CA ALA A 209 26.38 -24.21 20.88
C ALA A 209 26.43 -24.42 22.40
N LYS A 210 25.46 -25.18 22.90
CA LYS A 210 25.34 -25.63 24.29
C LYS A 210 25.19 -27.14 24.34
N ALA A 211 25.69 -27.72 25.43
CA ALA A 211 25.58 -29.15 25.71
C ALA A 211 25.41 -29.37 27.22
N ASP A 212 24.70 -30.43 27.60
CA ASP A 212 24.49 -30.80 29.01
C ASP A 212 25.71 -31.47 29.65
N MET A 213 26.77 -31.68 28.86
CA MET A 213 28.02 -32.30 29.28
C MET A 213 29.21 -31.54 28.72
N VAL A 214 30.39 -31.80 29.28
CA VAL A 214 31.64 -31.22 28.77
C VAL A 214 32.00 -31.90 27.44
N ILE A 215 32.18 -31.10 26.39
CA ILE A 215 32.64 -31.54 25.07
C ILE A 215 33.93 -30.81 24.75
N GLU A 216 34.99 -31.57 24.49
CA GLU A 216 36.29 -31.03 24.14
C GLU A 216 36.31 -30.40 22.74
N THR A 217 37.26 -29.49 22.52
CA THR A 217 37.51 -28.89 21.21
C THR A 217 37.84 -29.96 20.15
N ASN A 218 37.43 -29.71 18.91
CA ASN A 218 37.67 -30.58 17.74
C ASN A 218 36.97 -31.95 17.80
N THR A 219 35.85 -32.04 18.51
CA THR A 219 35.01 -33.22 18.64
C THR A 219 33.83 -33.16 17.67
N LYS A 220 33.49 -34.30 17.03
CA LYS A 220 32.28 -34.42 16.22
C LYS A 220 31.04 -34.52 17.11
N VAL A 221 30.07 -33.66 16.85
CA VAL A 221 28.81 -33.60 17.59
C VAL A 221 27.62 -33.68 16.63
N VAL A 222 26.49 -34.17 17.11
CA VAL A 222 25.22 -34.15 16.39
C VAL A 222 24.34 -33.03 16.94
N ILE A 223 23.72 -32.27 16.05
CA ILE A 223 22.78 -31.21 16.44
C ILE A 223 21.43 -31.86 16.75
N VAL A 224 20.97 -31.73 17.98
CA VAL A 224 19.69 -32.30 18.43
C VAL A 224 18.55 -31.30 18.33
N GLU A 225 18.86 -30.01 18.52
CA GLU A 225 17.86 -28.94 18.50
C GLU A 225 18.53 -27.60 18.19
N LYS A 226 17.73 -26.62 17.77
CA LYS A 226 18.16 -25.23 17.62
C LYS A 226 17.24 -24.33 18.44
N ASP A 227 17.82 -23.64 19.42
CA ASP A 227 17.16 -22.66 20.26
C ASP A 227 17.55 -21.25 19.80
N GLU A 228 16.66 -20.61 19.05
CA GLU A 228 16.83 -19.30 18.38
C GLU A 228 18.13 -19.16 17.55
N THR A 229 19.24 -18.82 18.20
CA THR A 229 20.58 -18.62 17.63
C THR A 229 21.62 -19.64 18.10
N THR A 230 21.27 -20.49 19.07
CA THR A 230 22.15 -21.48 19.70
C THR A 230 21.78 -22.90 19.28
N LEU A 231 22.76 -23.72 18.94
CA LEU A 231 22.57 -25.15 18.65
C LEU A 231 22.72 -25.97 19.93
N ILE A 232 21.78 -26.86 20.20
CA ILE A 232 21.93 -27.88 21.23
C ILE A 232 22.60 -29.08 20.58
N VAL A 233 23.74 -29.50 21.13
CA VAL A 233 24.58 -30.55 20.54
C VAL A 233 24.88 -31.65 21.54
N LYS A 234 24.98 -32.89 21.05
CA LYS A 234 25.43 -34.05 21.82
C LYS A 234 26.66 -34.68 21.15
N PRO A 235 27.60 -35.26 21.91
CA PRO A 235 28.70 -36.00 21.32
C PRO A 235 28.16 -37.15 20.45
N LEU A 236 28.81 -37.38 19.32
CA LEU A 236 28.52 -38.55 18.50
C LEU A 236 29.07 -39.78 19.21
N GLU A 237 28.20 -40.54 19.89
CA GLU A 237 28.58 -41.86 20.42
C GLU A 237 29.05 -42.76 19.27
N ARG A 238 30.11 -43.52 19.54
CA ARG A 238 30.89 -44.26 18.56
C ARG A 238 30.28 -45.60 18.22
#